data_AF-A0AAE4AKI1-F1
#
_entry.id   AF-A0AAE4AKI1-F1
#
_cell.length_a   1.000
_cell.length_b   1.000
_cell.length_c   1.000
_cell.angle_alpha   90.00
_cell.angle_beta   90.00
_cell.angle_gamma   90.00
#
_symmetry.space_group_name_H-M   'P 1'
#
loop_
_entity.id
_entity.type
_entity.pdbx_description
1 polymer ?
#
loop_
_entity_poly.entity_id
_entity_poly.type
_entity_poly.pdbx_seq_one_letter_code
_entity_poly.pdbx_strand_id
1 'polypeptide(L)'
;MHKIYRSSAPGLPVAAYDDLSAFKIYLVDVGLLRRLAQLAPTAFGEGNRLFTEFKGALTENFVLQTLITQFEVVPRYWMQTNPPYEVDFLIQRENDIFPVEVKSEANTTSKSLKKFKELFPDQVKLRVRFSLGNLKLDNDVLNIPLFMADQADRLIGLALVKNYRLLIDAKLDVDAKTTLIVGRDNTAKTSCSFNNEMSSSSLDVR
;
A
#
# COMPACT_ATOMS: atom_id res chain seq x y z
N MET A 1 7.05 -0.72 -25.32
CA MET A 1 6.30 -1.85 -24.72
C MET A 1 7.11 -2.33 -23.53
N HIS A 2 6.48 -2.53 -22.37
CA HIS A 2 7.16 -2.94 -21.14
C HIS A 2 6.72 -4.35 -20.75
N LYS A 3 7.71 -5.17 -20.41
CA LYS A 3 7.52 -6.53 -19.88
C LYS A 3 7.72 -6.46 -18.37
N ILE A 4 6.68 -6.79 -17.61
CA ILE A 4 6.69 -6.73 -16.15
C ILE A 4 6.66 -8.14 -15.61
N TYR A 5 7.75 -8.55 -14.97
CA TYR A 5 7.91 -9.90 -14.43
C TYR A 5 7.17 -10.07 -13.11
N ARG A 6 6.76 -11.31 -12.84
CA ARG A 6 6.27 -11.70 -11.52
C ARG A 6 7.46 -11.78 -10.57
N SER A 7 7.36 -11.14 -9.41
CA SER A 7 8.27 -11.40 -8.31
C SER A 7 7.75 -12.53 -7.43
N SER A 8 8.63 -13.44 -7.04
CA SER A 8 8.33 -14.51 -6.09
C SER A 8 8.23 -14.03 -4.64
N ALA A 9 8.98 -12.97 -4.27
CA ALA A 9 9.01 -12.42 -2.91
C ALA A 9 9.43 -10.93 -2.91
N PRO A 10 9.09 -10.13 -1.86
CA PRO A 10 9.52 -8.73 -1.72
C PRO A 10 11.00 -8.55 -1.30
N GLY A 11 11.91 -9.32 -1.89
CA GLY A 11 13.34 -9.22 -1.57
C GLY A 11 14.08 -8.16 -2.40
N LEU A 12 15.30 -7.83 -1.95
CA LEU A 12 16.18 -6.84 -2.60
C LEU A 12 17.44 -7.50 -3.15
N PRO A 13 17.94 -7.08 -4.33
CA PRO A 13 17.22 -6.25 -5.30
C PRO A 13 16.02 -7.02 -5.89
N VAL A 14 14.91 -6.35 -6.19
CA VAL A 14 13.67 -7.01 -6.64
C VAL A 14 13.87 -7.88 -7.88
N ALA A 15 14.81 -7.49 -8.76
CA ALA A 15 15.16 -8.23 -9.96
C ALA A 15 15.72 -9.63 -9.69
N ALA A 16 16.32 -9.88 -8.51
CA ALA A 16 16.83 -11.21 -8.15
C ALA A 16 15.71 -12.23 -7.89
N TYR A 17 14.46 -11.76 -7.72
CA TYR A 17 13.29 -12.58 -7.40
C TYR A 17 12.34 -12.75 -8.58
N ASP A 18 12.74 -12.29 -9.78
CA ASP A 18 11.96 -12.39 -11.02
C ASP A 18 11.75 -13.85 -11.41
N ASP A 19 10.49 -14.23 -11.60
CA ASP A 19 10.12 -15.47 -12.25
C ASP A 19 10.08 -15.26 -13.77
N LEU A 20 11.10 -15.78 -14.45
CA LEU A 20 11.26 -15.62 -15.90
C LEU A 20 10.15 -16.30 -16.72
N SER A 21 9.38 -17.21 -16.11
CA SER A 21 8.27 -17.92 -16.77
C SER A 21 6.96 -17.12 -16.76
N ALA A 22 6.84 -16.09 -15.92
CA ALA A 22 5.59 -15.35 -15.71
C ALA A 22 5.79 -13.84 -15.86
N PHE A 23 5.06 -13.23 -16.80
CA PHE A 23 5.12 -11.79 -17.06
C PHE A 23 3.80 -11.24 -17.60
N LYS A 24 3.58 -9.95 -17.37
CA LYS A 24 2.53 -9.14 -17.99
C LYS A 24 3.13 -8.19 -19.03
N ILE A 25 2.33 -7.84 -20.03
CA ILE A 25 2.70 -6.92 -21.11
C ILE A 25 1.92 -5.63 -20.95
N TYR A 26 2.63 -4.51 -20.98
CA TYR A 26 2.06 -3.17 -20.91
C TYR A 26 2.51 -2.33 -22.11
N LEU A 27 1.59 -1.57 -22.68
CA LEU A 27 1.80 -0.80 -23.91
C LEU A 27 2.09 0.66 -23.57
N VAL A 28 3.07 1.26 -24.25
CA VAL A 28 3.45 2.66 -24.03
C VAL A 28 2.41 3.63 -24.59
N ASP A 29 1.69 3.24 -25.64
CA ASP A 29 0.74 4.10 -26.34
C ASP A 29 -0.72 3.79 -25.94
N VAL A 30 -1.35 4.75 -25.27
CA VAL A 30 -2.78 4.73 -24.90
C VAL A 30 -3.72 4.87 -26.11
N GLY A 31 -3.29 5.48 -27.20
CA GLY A 31 -4.04 5.62 -28.45
C GLY A 31 -4.19 4.29 -29.20
N LEU A 32 -3.15 3.46 -29.17
CA LEU A 32 -3.19 2.08 -29.67
C LEU A 32 -4.12 1.20 -28.83
N LEU A 33 -4.12 1.34 -27.51
CA LEU A 33 -5.04 0.59 -26.63
C LEU A 33 -6.52 0.92 -26.91
N ARG A 34 -6.86 2.20 -27.13
CA ARG A 34 -8.21 2.61 -27.53
C ARG A 34 -8.63 2.02 -28.89
N ARG A 35 -7.70 1.94 -29.84
CA ARG A 35 -7.92 1.35 -31.17
C ARG A 35 -8.01 -0.17 -31.15
N LEU A 36 -7.14 -0.84 -30.40
CA LEU A 36 -7.10 -2.30 -30.24
C LEU A 36 -8.33 -2.84 -29.51
N ALA A 37 -8.91 -2.04 -28.61
CA ALA A 37 -10.15 -2.39 -27.92
C ALA A 37 -11.37 -2.48 -28.84
N GLN A 38 -11.32 -1.92 -30.06
CA GLN A 38 -12.43 -1.87 -31.03
C GLN A 38 -13.79 -1.45 -30.43
N LEU A 39 -13.81 -0.77 -29.28
CA LEU A 39 -15.04 -0.42 -28.59
C LEU A 39 -15.68 0.78 -29.28
N ALA A 40 -16.86 0.56 -29.85
CA ALA A 40 -17.69 1.63 -30.37
C ALA A 40 -18.06 2.61 -29.24
N PRO A 41 -18.17 3.93 -29.51
CA PRO A 41 -18.64 4.94 -28.54
C PRO A 41 -20.00 4.62 -27.89
N THR A 42 -20.78 3.71 -28.47
CA THR A 42 -22.08 3.25 -27.97
C THR A 42 -21.97 2.23 -26.83
N ALA A 43 -20.83 1.58 -26.63
CA ALA A 43 -20.60 0.66 -25.51
C ALA A 43 -20.36 1.38 -24.17
N PHE A 44 -20.32 2.72 -24.17
CA PHE A 44 -20.09 3.55 -22.98
C PHE A 44 -21.31 3.64 -22.06
N GLY A 45 -22.49 3.20 -22.53
CA GLY A 45 -23.75 3.27 -21.78
C GLY A 45 -24.10 2.01 -20.97
N GLU A 46 -23.54 0.85 -21.28
CA GLU A 46 -23.86 -0.41 -20.59
C GLU A 46 -22.65 -0.86 -19.77
N GLY A 47 -22.80 -0.81 -18.44
CA GLY A 47 -21.80 -1.22 -17.44
C GLY A 47 -21.51 -2.73 -17.45
N ASN A 48 -21.02 -3.24 -18.58
CA ASN A 48 -20.64 -4.63 -18.75
C ASN A 48 -19.30 -4.90 -18.04
N ARG A 49 -19.15 -6.09 -17.44
CA ARG A 49 -17.92 -6.55 -16.76
C ARG A 49 -16.67 -6.35 -17.60
N LEU A 50 -16.76 -6.58 -18.92
CA LEU A 50 -15.67 -6.38 -19.86
C LEU A 50 -15.17 -4.92 -19.88
N PHE A 51 -16.07 -3.95 -19.70
CA PHE A 51 -15.71 -2.54 -19.64
C PHE A 51 -15.00 -2.16 -18.34
N THR A 52 -15.41 -2.73 -17.21
CA THR A 52 -14.72 -2.55 -15.93
C THR A 52 -13.32 -3.15 -15.96
N GLU A 53 -13.18 -4.38 -16.48
CA GLU A 53 -11.86 -5.02 -16.66
C GLU A 53 -10.97 -4.21 -17.62
N PHE A 54 -11.53 -3.71 -18.72
CA PHE A 54 -10.82 -2.84 -19.66
C PHE A 54 -10.37 -1.52 -19.04
N LYS A 55 -11.24 -0.83 -18.28
CA LYS A 55 -10.87 0.36 -17.51
C LYS A 55 -9.77 0.08 -16.51
N GLY A 56 -9.83 -1.07 -15.83
CA GLY A 56 -8.79 -1.53 -14.92
C GLY A 56 -7.44 -1.64 -15.63
N ALA A 57 -7.38 -2.37 -16.73
CA ALA A 57 -6.17 -2.55 -17.53
C ALA A 57 -5.58 -1.23 -18.05
N LEU A 58 -6.43 -0.29 -18.50
CA LEU A 58 -5.99 1.05 -18.90
C LEU A 58 -5.40 1.84 -17.73
N THR A 59 -6.03 1.75 -16.56
CA THR A 59 -5.60 2.47 -15.36
C THR A 59 -4.28 1.92 -14.84
N GLU A 60 -4.13 0.59 -14.78
CA GLU A 60 -2.86 -0.07 -14.44
C GLU A 60 -1.74 0.34 -15.40
N ASN A 61 -2.03 0.35 -16.71
CA ASN A 61 -1.06 0.75 -17.71
C ASN A 61 -0.60 2.21 -17.54
N PHE A 62 -1.54 3.12 -17.30
CA PHE A 62 -1.25 4.53 -17.01
C PHE A 62 -0.37 4.70 -15.76
N VAL A 63 -0.72 4.02 -14.67
CA VAL A 63 0.06 4.07 -13.43
C VAL A 63 1.47 3.51 -13.65
N LEU A 64 1.59 2.36 -14.33
CA LEU A 64 2.90 1.78 -14.64
C LEU A 64 3.81 2.73 -15.42
N GLN A 65 3.29 3.34 -16.49
CA GLN A 65 4.06 4.32 -17.29
C GLN A 65 4.60 5.43 -16.39
N THR A 66 3.75 5.91 -15.49
CA THR A 66 4.09 6.98 -14.56
C THR A 66 5.13 6.54 -13.52
N LEU A 67 5.02 5.32 -12.98
CA LEU A 67 5.97 4.76 -12.01
C LEU A 67 7.35 4.52 -12.63
N ILE A 68 7.42 3.98 -13.86
CA ILE A 68 8.71 3.72 -14.54
C ILE A 68 9.53 5.00 -14.74
N THR A 69 8.88 6.16 -14.87
CA THR A 69 9.60 7.44 -14.99
C THR A 69 10.11 8.00 -13.66
N GLN A 70 9.60 7.53 -12.53
CA GLN A 70 9.91 8.05 -11.20
C GLN A 70 10.88 7.18 -10.40
N PHE A 71 10.97 5.88 -10.70
CA PHE A 71 11.79 4.94 -9.95
C PHE A 71 12.87 4.34 -10.85
N GLU A 72 14.09 4.18 -10.31
CA GLU A 72 15.23 3.62 -11.04
C GLU A 72 15.02 2.15 -11.43
N VAL A 73 14.26 1.42 -10.60
CA VAL A 73 14.00 -0.01 -10.78
C VAL A 73 12.60 -0.20 -11.35
N VAL A 74 12.50 -0.90 -12.47
CA VAL A 74 11.22 -1.21 -13.11
C VAL A 74 10.31 -1.96 -12.12
N PRO A 75 9.02 -1.61 -11.98
CA PRO A 75 8.12 -2.32 -11.08
C PRO A 75 7.95 -3.80 -11.47
N ARG A 76 7.69 -4.68 -10.49
CA ARG A 76 7.29 -6.09 -10.68
C ARG A 76 5.84 -6.27 -10.24
N TYR A 77 5.16 -7.34 -10.60
CA TYR A 77 3.88 -7.69 -9.94
C TYR A 77 4.07 -8.88 -9.01
N TRP A 78 3.14 -9.10 -8.08
CA TRP A 78 3.17 -10.29 -7.21
C TRP A 78 1.84 -11.02 -7.24
N MET A 79 1.89 -12.34 -7.20
CA MET A 79 0.71 -13.19 -7.23
C MET A 79 0.90 -14.42 -6.35
N GLN A 80 -0.16 -14.79 -5.64
CA GLN A 80 -0.34 -16.10 -5.01
C GLN A 80 -1.53 -16.79 -5.67
N THR A 81 -1.41 -18.10 -5.95
CA THR A 81 -2.42 -18.86 -6.70
C THR A 81 -3.47 -19.54 -5.83
N ASN A 82 -3.17 -19.82 -4.55
CA ASN A 82 -4.10 -20.47 -3.64
C ASN A 82 -3.92 -20.01 -2.18
N PRO A 83 -4.86 -19.23 -1.61
CA PRO A 83 -5.95 -18.51 -2.30
C PRO A 83 -5.42 -17.46 -3.30
N PRO A 84 -6.21 -17.08 -4.32
CA PRO A 84 -5.76 -16.14 -5.34
C PRO A 84 -5.67 -14.72 -4.77
N TYR A 85 -4.45 -14.20 -4.74
CA TYR A 85 -4.18 -12.80 -4.41
C TYR A 85 -3.18 -12.23 -5.40
N GLU A 86 -3.38 -10.96 -5.74
CA GLU A 86 -2.55 -10.28 -6.71
C GLU A 86 -2.34 -8.84 -6.28
N VAL A 87 -1.07 -8.43 -6.27
CA VAL A 87 -0.64 -7.05 -6.06
C VAL A 87 -0.13 -6.55 -7.40
N ASP A 88 -0.72 -5.45 -7.88
CA ASP A 88 -0.51 -4.95 -9.24
C ASP A 88 0.95 -4.60 -9.49
N PHE A 89 1.57 -3.86 -8.55
CA PHE A 89 2.99 -3.51 -8.64
C PHE A 89 3.71 -3.60 -7.29
N LEU A 90 5.00 -3.94 -7.36
CA LEU A 90 5.99 -3.81 -6.31
C LEU A 90 7.00 -2.79 -6.82
N ILE A 91 7.10 -1.67 -6.12
CA ILE A 91 8.09 -0.63 -6.43
C ILE A 91 9.24 -0.73 -5.43
N GLN A 92 10.47 -0.64 -5.94
CA GLN A 92 11.66 -0.53 -5.12
C GLN A 92 12.06 0.94 -5.05
N ARG A 93 12.18 1.46 -3.83
CA ARG A 93 12.72 2.80 -3.57
C ARG A 93 13.78 2.65 -2.49
N GLU A 94 15.02 2.97 -2.85
CA GLU A 94 16.20 2.72 -1.99
C GLU A 94 16.24 1.24 -1.54
N ASN A 95 16.25 1.02 -0.22
CA ASN A 95 16.31 -0.31 0.39
C ASN A 95 14.94 -0.79 0.91
N ASP A 96 13.85 -0.34 0.28
CA ASP A 96 12.50 -0.72 0.66
C ASP A 96 11.65 -1.12 -0.55
N ILE A 97 10.75 -2.08 -0.34
CA ILE A 97 9.73 -2.52 -1.31
C ILE A 97 8.36 -2.05 -0.86
N PHE A 98 7.63 -1.39 -1.75
CA PHE A 98 6.28 -0.92 -1.50
C PHE A 98 5.30 -1.65 -2.41
N PRO A 99 4.32 -2.38 -1.85
CA PRO A 99 3.24 -2.95 -2.63
C PRO A 99 2.25 -1.85 -3.04
N VAL A 100 1.88 -1.87 -4.30
CA VAL A 100 1.02 -0.91 -4.97
C VAL A 100 -0.21 -1.63 -5.50
N GLU A 101 -1.37 -1.05 -5.23
CA GLU A 101 -2.64 -1.44 -5.85
C GLU A 101 -3.18 -0.30 -6.69
N VAL A 102 -3.76 -0.62 -7.84
CA VAL A 102 -4.40 0.32 -8.75
C VAL A 102 -5.89 0.03 -8.83
N LYS A 103 -6.70 1.07 -8.67
CA LYS A 103 -8.16 1.00 -8.76
C LYS A 103 -8.67 2.05 -9.73
N SER A 104 -9.44 1.61 -10.72
CA SER A 104 -10.17 2.48 -11.64
C SER A 104 -11.43 3.10 -11.03
N GLU A 105 -11.80 2.72 -9.79
CA GLU A 105 -13.01 3.15 -9.08
C GLU A 105 -12.70 3.61 -7.65
N ALA A 106 -13.64 4.34 -7.04
CA ALA A 106 -13.47 4.97 -5.73
C ALA A 106 -13.70 4.03 -4.53
N ASN A 107 -14.34 2.86 -4.71
CA ASN A 107 -14.67 1.98 -3.59
C ASN A 107 -13.54 0.95 -3.35
N THR A 108 -12.73 1.22 -2.33
CA THR A 108 -11.35 0.71 -2.24
C THR A 108 -11.10 -0.15 -0.99
N THR A 109 -11.55 -1.40 -0.98
CA THR A 109 -11.00 -2.40 -0.05
C THR A 109 -10.41 -3.55 -0.86
N SER A 110 -9.09 -3.53 -1.08
CA SER A 110 -8.41 -4.70 -1.67
C SER A 110 -7.98 -5.66 -0.58
N LYS A 111 -8.31 -6.94 -0.76
CA LYS A 111 -7.87 -8.03 0.12
C LYS A 111 -6.39 -8.35 -0.11
N SER A 112 -5.89 -8.13 -1.32
CA SER A 112 -4.51 -8.47 -1.72
C SER A 112 -3.45 -7.68 -0.94
N LEU A 113 -3.55 -6.35 -0.84
CA LEU A 113 -2.60 -5.54 -0.07
C LEU A 113 -2.58 -5.90 1.42
N LYS A 114 -3.73 -6.27 1.98
CA LYS A 114 -3.81 -6.76 3.36
C LYS A 114 -3.09 -8.10 3.48
N LYS A 115 -3.38 -9.04 2.58
CA LYS A 115 -2.75 -10.35 2.60
C LYS A 115 -1.24 -10.27 2.41
N PHE A 116 -0.77 -9.43 1.49
CA PHE A 116 0.65 -9.24 1.24
C PHE A 116 1.38 -8.75 2.50
N LYS A 117 0.79 -7.80 3.23
CA LYS A 117 1.33 -7.31 4.51
C LYS A 117 1.32 -8.39 5.60
N GLU A 118 0.31 -9.26 5.63
CA GLU A 118 0.28 -10.40 6.56
C GLU A 118 1.39 -11.43 6.27
N LEU A 119 1.72 -11.65 4.99
CA LEU A 119 2.77 -12.59 4.58
C LEU A 119 4.18 -12.02 4.80
N PHE A 120 4.33 -10.70 4.67
CA PHE A 120 5.63 -10.01 4.73
C PHE A 120 5.58 -8.80 5.70
N PRO A 121 5.30 -9.01 7.00
CA PRO A 121 5.04 -7.92 7.93
C PRO A 121 6.24 -6.99 8.12
N ASP A 122 7.46 -7.54 8.16
CA ASP A 122 8.67 -6.78 8.45
C ASP A 122 9.25 -6.04 7.22
N GLN A 123 8.79 -6.42 6.01
CA GLN A 123 9.33 -5.88 4.75
C GLN A 123 8.48 -4.73 4.18
N VAL A 124 7.22 -4.62 4.61
CA VAL A 124 6.27 -3.64 4.06
C VAL A 124 6.13 -2.45 5.01
N LYS A 125 6.88 -1.38 4.79
CA LYS A 125 6.79 -0.16 5.62
C LYS A 125 5.55 0.69 5.33
N LEU A 126 5.13 0.69 4.07
CA LEU A 126 3.98 1.46 3.59
C LEU A 126 3.34 0.68 2.43
N ARG A 127 2.01 0.74 2.34
CA ARG A 127 1.22 0.22 1.22
C ARG A 127 0.70 1.41 0.43
N VAL A 128 0.77 1.33 -0.89
CA VAL A 128 0.35 2.42 -1.78
C VAL A 128 -0.87 1.99 -2.56
N ARG A 129 -1.82 2.91 -2.73
CA ARG A 129 -3.00 2.70 -3.56
C ARG A 129 -3.19 3.88 -4.49
N PHE A 130 -3.35 3.61 -5.78
CA PHE A 130 -3.83 4.58 -6.74
C PHE A 130 -5.33 4.41 -6.95
N SER A 131 -6.12 5.47 -6.79
CA SER A 131 -7.58 5.42 -7.00
C SER A 131 -8.17 6.77 -7.42
N LEU A 132 -9.47 6.82 -7.69
CA LEU A 132 -10.21 8.07 -7.85
C LEU A 132 -10.53 8.78 -6.52
N GLY A 133 -10.16 8.17 -5.38
CA GLY A 133 -10.32 8.78 -4.06
C GLY A 133 -9.31 9.88 -3.79
N ASN A 134 -9.58 10.68 -2.74
CA ASN A 134 -8.72 11.78 -2.32
C ASN A 134 -7.38 11.30 -1.74
N LEU A 135 -6.37 12.18 -1.79
CA LEU A 135 -5.08 11.94 -1.14
C LEU A 135 -5.28 11.74 0.36
N LYS A 136 -4.90 10.57 0.87
CA LYS A 136 -5.10 10.21 2.28
C LYS A 136 -4.06 9.20 2.73
N LEU A 137 -3.60 9.35 3.97
CA LEU A 137 -2.78 8.35 4.65
C LEU A 137 -3.60 7.75 5.79
N ASP A 138 -4.01 6.50 5.62
CA ASP A 138 -4.78 5.72 6.58
C ASP A 138 -3.88 4.64 7.18
N ASN A 139 -3.36 4.89 8.39
CA ASN A 139 -2.34 4.07 9.03
C ASN A 139 -1.11 3.91 8.10
N ASP A 140 -0.90 2.71 7.58
CA ASP A 140 0.17 2.33 6.67
C ASP A 140 -0.29 2.27 5.20
N VAL A 141 -1.48 2.79 4.86
CA VAL A 141 -2.00 2.84 3.48
C VAL A 141 -2.04 4.27 2.99
N LEU A 142 -1.19 4.59 2.01
CA LEU A 142 -1.22 5.86 1.28
C LEU A 142 -2.10 5.72 0.03
N ASN A 143 -3.26 6.36 0.04
CA ASN A 143 -4.09 6.54 -1.14
C ASN A 143 -3.64 7.79 -1.91
N ILE A 144 -3.16 7.61 -3.14
CA ILE A 144 -2.77 8.65 -4.08
C ILE A 144 -3.86 8.74 -5.16
N PRO A 145 -4.45 9.91 -5.42
CA PRO A 145 -5.36 10.08 -6.53
C PRO A 145 -4.67 9.76 -7.86
N LEU A 146 -5.36 9.12 -8.80
CA LEU A 146 -4.79 8.74 -10.10
C LEU A 146 -4.17 9.94 -10.84
N PHE A 147 -4.77 11.12 -10.74
CA PHE A 147 -4.25 12.33 -11.38
C PHE A 147 -2.98 12.89 -10.70
N MET A 148 -2.58 12.38 -9.54
CA MET A 148 -1.32 12.71 -8.83
C MET A 148 -0.29 11.58 -8.94
N ALA A 149 -0.47 10.61 -9.85
CA ALA A 149 0.42 9.47 -9.95
C ALA A 149 1.88 9.86 -10.26
N ASP A 150 2.08 11.00 -10.93
CA ASP A 150 3.38 11.60 -11.27
C ASP A 150 4.16 12.11 -10.05
N GLN A 151 3.49 12.24 -8.91
CA GLN A 151 4.08 12.68 -7.64
C GLN A 151 4.31 11.52 -6.67
N ALA A 152 4.22 10.27 -7.13
CA ALA A 152 4.28 9.09 -6.28
C ALA A 152 5.55 9.02 -5.41
N ASP A 153 6.75 9.19 -5.98
CA ASP A 153 8.00 9.14 -5.21
C ASP A 153 8.02 10.18 -4.08
N ARG A 154 7.68 11.43 -4.41
CA ARG A 154 7.59 12.53 -3.45
C ARG A 154 6.58 12.25 -2.34
N LEU A 155 5.38 11.77 -2.70
CA LEU A 155 4.31 11.50 -1.74
C LEU A 155 4.65 10.33 -0.81
N ILE A 156 5.31 9.29 -1.34
CA ILE A 156 5.82 8.17 -0.54
C ILE A 156 6.87 8.66 0.46
N GLY A 157 7.83 9.48 0.02
CA GLY A 157 8.82 10.08 0.90
C GLY A 157 8.20 10.89 2.04
N LEU A 158 7.20 11.73 1.73
CA LEU A 158 6.47 12.50 2.74
C LEU A 158 5.68 11.61 3.73
N ALA A 159 5.04 10.55 3.23
CA ALA A 159 4.29 9.63 4.07
C ALA A 159 5.21 8.86 5.04
N LEU A 160 6.41 8.46 4.59
CA LEU A 160 7.41 7.81 5.44
C LEU A 160 7.86 8.74 6.58
N VAL A 161 8.23 9.98 6.26
CA VAL A 161 8.65 10.97 7.27
C VAL A 161 7.55 11.22 8.30
N LYS A 162 6.29 11.34 7.85
CA LYS A 162 5.15 11.53 8.75
C LYS A 162 4.96 10.32 9.67
N ASN A 163 5.08 9.10 9.15
CA ASN A 163 4.98 7.88 9.96
C ASN A 163 6.11 7.79 11.00
N TYR A 164 7.36 8.09 10.62
CA TYR A 164 8.47 8.14 11.58
C TYR A 164 8.23 9.16 12.69
N ARG A 165 7.69 10.35 12.35
CA ARG A 165 7.37 11.37 13.35
C ARG A 165 6.27 10.92 14.31
N LEU A 166 5.19 10.33 13.79
CA LEU A 166 4.12 9.77 14.62
C LEU A 166 4.63 8.66 15.55
N LEU A 167 5.55 7.81 15.09
CA LEU A 167 6.16 6.77 15.92
C LEU A 167 7.04 7.34 17.04
N ILE A 168 7.82 8.39 16.75
CA ILE A 168 8.62 9.09 17.76
C ILE A 168 7.71 9.75 18.80
N ASP A 169 6.67 10.46 18.36
CA ASP A 169 5.73 11.14 19.26
C ASP A 169 4.99 10.11 20.15
N ALA A 170 4.59 8.96 19.59
CA ALA A 170 3.98 7.88 20.37
C ALA A 170 4.97 7.25 21.36
N LYS A 171 6.25 7.07 20.97
CA LYS A 171 7.27 6.51 21.86
C LYS A 171 7.60 7.45 23.01
N LEU A 172 7.68 8.76 22.74
CA LEU A 172 7.86 9.81 23.75
C LEU A 172 6.67 9.86 24.72
N ASP A 173 5.43 9.70 24.25
CA ASP A 173 4.24 9.65 25.14
C ASP A 173 4.26 8.41 26.05
N VAL A 174 4.70 7.25 25.54
CA VAL A 174 4.88 6.02 26.36
C VAL A 174 5.99 6.20 27.39
N ASP A 175 7.11 6.80 27.02
CA ASP A 175 8.25 7.02 27.91
C ASP A 175 7.93 8.10 28.96
N ALA A 176 7.14 9.13 28.62
CA ALA A 176 6.63 10.12 29.57
C ALA A 176 5.63 9.53 30.58
N LYS A 177 4.76 8.61 30.12
CA LYS A 177 3.87 7.84 31.01
C LYS A 177 4.62 6.84 31.88
N THR A 178 5.82 6.44 31.47
CA THR A 178 6.73 5.59 32.25
C THR A 178 7.72 6.46 33.05
N THR A 179 7.19 7.31 33.94
CA THR A 179 8.06 8.03 34.87
C THR A 179 8.58 7.07 35.93
N LEU A 180 9.90 6.84 35.97
CA LEU A 180 10.58 6.18 37.09
C LEU A 180 10.41 7.06 38.33
N ILE A 181 9.54 6.65 39.26
CA ILE A 181 9.50 7.22 40.60
C ILE A 181 10.68 6.63 41.36
N VAL A 182 11.78 7.36 41.47
CA VAL A 182 12.89 7.00 42.37
C VAL A 182 12.43 7.31 43.79
N GLY A 183 12.13 6.25 44.56
CA GLY A 183 11.83 6.37 45.98
C GLY A 183 13.04 6.95 46.75
N ARG A 184 12.78 7.68 47.84
CA ARG A 184 13.82 8.24 48.74
C ARG A 184 14.75 7.18 49.38
N ASP A 185 14.48 5.91 49.15
CA ASP A 185 15.16 4.71 49.65
C ASP A 185 15.99 3.98 48.57
N ASN A 186 16.23 4.58 47.40
CA ASN A 186 17.02 4.01 46.29
C ASN A 186 16.51 2.66 45.76
N THR A 187 15.22 2.34 45.95
CA THR A 187 14.60 1.17 45.31
C THR A 187 13.78 1.61 44.08
N ALA A 188 14.11 1.06 42.91
CA ALA A 188 13.36 1.32 41.68
C ALA A 188 12.10 0.44 41.65
N LYS A 189 10.91 1.06 41.67
CA LYS A 189 9.64 0.35 41.41
C LYS A 189 9.01 0.90 40.14
N THR A 190 8.68 0.01 39.22
CA THR A 190 7.92 0.32 38.00
C THR A 190 6.43 0.37 38.36
N SER A 191 5.80 1.55 38.29
CA SER A 191 4.35 1.68 38.44
C SER A 191 3.74 2.11 37.11
N CYS A 192 2.82 1.30 36.57
CA CYS A 192 2.03 1.62 35.38
C CYS A 192 0.73 2.29 35.82
N SER A 193 0.51 3.55 35.43
CA SER A 193 -0.73 4.27 35.74
C SER A 193 -1.84 3.79 34.80
N PHE A 194 -2.67 2.85 35.26
CA PHE A 194 -3.94 2.52 34.61
C PHE A 194 -4.98 3.60 34.96
N ASN A 195 -5.40 4.39 33.98
CA ASN A 195 -6.57 5.25 34.12
C ASN A 195 -7.82 4.36 34.13
N ASN A 196 -8.48 4.32 35.28
CA ASN A 196 -9.72 3.59 35.51
C ASN A 196 -10.89 4.51 35.09
N GLU A 197 -11.51 4.26 33.93
CA GLU A 197 -12.83 4.83 33.65
C GLU A 197 -13.87 4.07 34.47
N MET A 198 -14.55 4.80 35.35
CA MET A 198 -15.69 4.34 36.14
C MET A 198 -16.78 3.73 35.26
N SER A 199 -17.13 2.48 35.56
CA SER A 199 -18.48 1.95 35.40
C SER A 199 -18.93 1.44 36.76
N SER A 200 -19.80 2.19 37.41
CA SER A 200 -20.48 1.81 38.64
C SER A 200 -21.71 0.94 38.30
N SER A 201 -21.73 -0.31 38.78
CA SER A 201 -22.98 -0.93 39.25
C SER A 201 -22.67 -2.19 40.08
N SER A 202 -22.83 -2.00 41.39
CA SER A 202 -23.37 -2.90 42.43
C SER A 202 -23.46 -4.41 42.15
N LEU A 203 -22.83 -5.19 43.03
CA LEU A 203 -23.34 -6.49 43.47
C LEU A 203 -22.83 -6.80 44.88
N ASP A 204 -23.73 -6.61 45.84
CA ASP A 204 -23.67 -7.08 47.23
C ASP A 204 -23.77 -8.60 47.24
N VAL A 205 -22.87 -9.31 47.92
CA VAL A 205 -23.11 -10.67 48.44
C VAL A 205 -22.41 -10.81 49.79
N ARG A 206 -23.22 -11.14 50.80
CA ARG A 206 -22.80 -11.56 52.14
C ARG A 206 -22.12 -12.92 52.14
#